data_AF-A0A3M1R9K7-F1
#
_entry.id   AF-A0A3M1R9K7-F1
#
_cell.length_a   1.000
_cell.length_b   1.000
_cell.length_c   1.000
_cell.angle_alpha   90.00
_cell.angle_beta   90.00
_cell.angle_gamma   90.00
#
_symmetry.space_group_name_H-M   'P 1'
#
loop_
_entity.id
_entity.type
_entity.pdbx_description
1 polymer ?
#
loop_
_entity_poly.entity_id
_entity_poly.type
_entity_poly.pdbx_seq_one_letter_code
_entity_poly.pdbx_strand_id
1 'polypeptide(L)'
;VEIVQEAQQPRVADQDRQIQLTVLAGLGGFACPVALILWWDTRGKRINTPAEVVRTTGLDLLGTVPLVPAKAAKQLHSEGKRYHHWRAIFTESVRGIAARLIRQAKEDETRVVLVTSAFGGEGKTTVASQLAISLAEMGQKTILIDFDLRRPSLDGVFGIENDRGVSEILRGEAKWQQVCRDSGIENLDIIPAGQWSYRGMAVLANGVVGGLFRSLREQYDFVIVDGSPVLPVADTRFVSMHVDGVVMSVLRDVSRMPKVHAAYRTLAAFDAKILGAIVTGNPGEAYYHDPRYTHYIDAADEPEPVSADETG
;
A
#
# COMPACT_ATOMS: atom_id res chain seq x y z
N VAL A 1 12.21 -69.87 63.40
CA VAL A 1 11.74 -68.60 62.78
C VAL A 1 12.43 -68.51 61.45
N GLU A 2 11.70 -68.81 60.38
CA GLU A 2 12.21 -68.82 59.01
C GLU A 2 12.02 -67.40 58.46
N ILE A 3 13.11 -66.74 58.09
CA ILE A 3 13.08 -65.38 57.56
C ILE A 3 12.71 -65.49 56.08
N VAL A 4 11.46 -65.15 55.74
CA VAL A 4 10.87 -65.38 54.40
C VAL A 4 11.24 -64.30 53.38
N GLN A 5 11.82 -63.16 53.79
CA GLN A 5 12.31 -62.16 52.83
C GLN A 5 13.22 -61.15 53.49
N GLU A 6 14.42 -60.94 52.93
CA GLU A 6 15.25 -59.77 53.24
C GLU A 6 14.54 -58.51 52.75
N ALA A 7 14.33 -57.55 53.65
CA ALA A 7 13.71 -56.27 53.32
C ALA A 7 14.61 -55.52 52.33
N GLN A 8 14.19 -55.43 51.07
CA GLN A 8 14.84 -54.54 50.11
C GLN A 8 14.64 -53.09 50.58
N GLN A 9 15.75 -52.37 50.77
CA GLN A 9 15.71 -50.95 51.10
C GLN A 9 14.81 -50.22 50.09
N PRO A 10 13.88 -49.37 50.55
CA PRO A 10 13.08 -48.56 49.64
C PRO A 10 14.05 -47.77 48.76
N ARG A 11 13.88 -47.84 47.44
CA ARG A 11 14.55 -46.92 46.51
C ARG A 11 14.13 -45.52 46.91
N VAL A 12 14.92 -44.86 47.76
CA VAL A 12 14.78 -43.44 48.05
C VAL A 12 14.94 -42.76 46.71
N ALA A 13 13.88 -42.12 46.23
CA ALA A 13 13.95 -41.36 45.01
C ALA A 13 15.10 -40.35 45.16
N ASP A 14 16.06 -40.40 44.24
CA ASP A 14 17.15 -39.45 44.18
C ASP A 14 16.53 -38.06 43.95
N GLN A 15 16.31 -37.35 45.06
CA GLN A 15 15.56 -36.12 45.13
C GLN A 15 16.24 -35.04 44.27
N ASP A 16 17.57 -35.06 44.23
CA ASP A 16 18.38 -34.18 43.40
C ASP A 16 18.13 -34.45 41.91
N ARG A 17 18.08 -35.72 41.51
CA ARG A 17 17.73 -36.10 40.13
C ARG A 17 16.31 -35.72 39.74
N GLN A 18 15.34 -35.83 40.65
CA GLN A 18 13.95 -35.40 40.39
C GLN A 18 13.83 -33.89 40.26
N ILE A 19 14.54 -33.12 41.10
CA ILE A 19 14.59 -31.65 41.01
C ILE A 19 15.25 -31.23 39.70
N GLN A 20 16.39 -31.84 39.34
CA GLN A 20 17.08 -31.55 38.06
C GLN A 20 16.18 -31.83 36.85
N LEU A 21 15.49 -32.97 36.82
CA LEU A 21 14.55 -33.31 35.74
C LEU A 21 13.37 -32.34 35.68
N THR A 22 12.83 -31.92 36.83
CA THR A 22 11.72 -30.95 36.89
C THR A 22 12.15 -29.57 36.40
N VAL A 23 13.32 -29.09 36.82
CA VAL A 23 13.89 -27.82 36.36
C VAL A 23 14.16 -27.86 34.86
N LEU A 24 14.74 -28.96 34.36
CA LEU A 24 15.02 -29.13 32.93
C LEU A 24 13.72 -29.20 32.11
N ALA A 25 12.71 -29.93 32.59
CA ALA A 25 11.40 -30.00 31.94
C ALA A 25 10.69 -28.64 31.94
N GLY A 26 10.78 -27.88 33.04
CA GLY A 26 10.24 -26.52 33.13
C GLY A 26 10.93 -25.55 32.17
N LEU A 27 12.27 -25.57 32.12
CA LEU A 27 13.05 -24.75 31.19
C LEU A 27 12.77 -25.13 29.74
N GLY A 28 12.74 -26.43 29.40
CA GLY A 28 12.41 -26.91 28.07
C GLY A 28 10.98 -26.55 27.66
N GLY A 29 10.02 -26.69 28.57
CA GLY A 29 8.62 -26.34 28.36
C GLY A 29 8.39 -24.85 28.10
N PHE A 30 9.22 -23.97 28.66
CA PHE A 30 9.17 -22.53 28.39
C PHE A 30 9.98 -22.13 27.15
N ALA A 31 11.19 -22.67 26.99
CA ALA A 31 12.09 -22.30 25.90
C ALA A 31 11.61 -22.80 24.54
N CYS A 32 11.04 -24.00 24.45
CA CYS A 32 10.58 -24.58 23.18
C CYS A 32 9.47 -23.72 22.50
N PRO A 33 8.39 -23.30 23.19
CA PRO A 33 7.39 -22.41 22.60
C PRO A 33 7.96 -21.08 22.15
N VAL A 34 8.83 -20.45 22.97
CA VAL A 34 9.48 -19.17 22.61
C VAL A 34 10.34 -19.34 21.36
N ALA A 35 11.16 -20.40 21.30
CA ALA A 35 11.98 -20.71 20.14
C ALA A 35 11.14 -21.00 18.89
N LEU A 36 10.01 -21.73 19.02
CA LEU A 36 9.08 -21.98 17.94
C LEU A 36 8.42 -20.70 17.42
N ILE A 37 8.01 -19.79 18.31
CA ILE A 37 7.43 -18.50 17.96
C ILE A 37 8.47 -17.65 17.21
N LEU A 38 9.69 -17.53 17.74
CA LEU A 38 10.77 -16.78 17.09
C LEU A 38 11.14 -17.39 15.74
N TRP A 39 11.22 -18.72 15.64
CA TRP A 39 11.49 -19.42 14.38
C TRP A 39 10.37 -19.19 13.36
N TRP A 40 9.10 -19.22 13.78
CA TRP A 40 7.96 -18.94 12.92
C TRP A 40 7.99 -17.48 12.43
N ASP A 41 8.20 -16.54 13.34
CA ASP A 41 8.21 -15.10 13.05
C ASP A 41 9.36 -14.74 12.08
N THR A 42 10.56 -15.24 12.36
CA THR A 42 11.74 -15.05 11.50
C THR A 42 11.60 -15.73 10.13
N ARG A 43 10.83 -16.83 10.02
CA ARG A 43 10.48 -17.44 8.72
C ARG A 43 9.57 -16.55 7.87
N GLY A 44 8.80 -15.65 8.49
CA GLY A 44 7.87 -14.77 7.81
C GLY A 44 8.54 -13.74 6.90
N LYS A 45 9.78 -13.32 7.22
CA LYS A 45 10.57 -12.26 6.54
C LYS A 45 9.69 -11.09 6.08
N ARG A 46 8.82 -10.64 6.98
CA ARG A 46 7.92 -9.50 6.76
C ARG A 46 8.72 -8.22 6.90
N ILE A 47 8.34 -7.22 6.12
CA ILE A 47 8.99 -5.92 6.13
C ILE A 47 8.50 -5.15 7.34
N ASN A 48 9.43 -4.88 8.27
CA ASN A 48 9.10 -4.23 9.53
C ASN A 48 9.59 -2.77 9.58
N THR A 49 10.56 -2.42 8.74
CA THR A 49 11.13 -1.06 8.67
C THR A 49 11.31 -0.61 7.23
N PRO A 50 11.13 0.70 6.92
CA PRO A 50 11.39 1.24 5.58
C PRO A 50 12.84 1.06 5.13
N ALA A 51 13.80 1.13 6.06
CA ALA A 51 15.23 0.95 5.78
C ALA A 51 15.57 -0.44 5.23
N GLU A 52 14.78 -1.46 5.59
CA GLU A 52 14.96 -2.83 5.09
C GLU A 52 14.72 -2.91 3.58
N VAL A 53 13.73 -2.15 3.07
CA VAL A 53 13.41 -2.07 1.64
C VAL A 53 14.60 -1.52 0.89
N VAL A 54 15.09 -0.33 1.28
CA VAL A 54 16.23 0.33 0.65
C VAL A 54 17.47 -0.57 0.65
N ARG A 55 17.79 -1.20 1.80
CA ARG A 55 18.98 -2.07 1.93
C ARG A 55 18.91 -3.33 1.07
N THR A 56 17.74 -3.93 0.89
CA THR A 56 17.61 -5.25 0.26
C THR A 56 17.30 -5.17 -1.23
N THR A 57 16.51 -4.17 -1.64
CA THR A 57 16.14 -4.00 -3.04
C THR A 57 16.96 -2.93 -3.76
N GLY A 58 17.65 -2.05 -3.00
CA GLY A 58 18.33 -0.88 -3.57
C GLY A 58 17.35 0.19 -4.06
N LEU A 59 16.06 0.07 -3.74
CA LEU A 59 15.05 1.03 -4.15
C LEU A 59 15.15 2.32 -3.35
N ASP A 60 14.96 3.44 -4.04
CA ASP A 60 14.71 4.71 -3.39
C ASP A 60 13.42 4.64 -2.57
N LEU A 61 13.45 5.21 -1.37
CA LEU A 61 12.26 5.41 -0.57
C LEU A 61 11.61 6.73 -1.00
N LEU A 62 10.43 6.66 -1.62
CA LEU A 62 9.67 7.86 -2.00
C LEU A 62 9.04 8.53 -0.78
N GLY A 63 8.57 7.71 0.17
CA GLY A 63 8.05 8.17 1.44
C GLY A 63 7.48 7.03 2.28
N THR A 64 7.03 7.38 3.48
CA THR A 64 6.33 6.47 4.40
C THR A 64 4.98 7.04 4.75
N VAL A 65 3.97 6.19 4.80
CA VAL A 65 2.58 6.60 5.08
C VAL A 65 2.10 5.85 6.32
N PRO A 66 1.42 6.49 7.28
CA PRO A 66 0.89 5.80 8.47
C PRO A 66 -0.21 4.81 8.12
N LEU A 67 -0.35 3.73 8.91
CA LEU A 67 -1.50 2.83 8.79
C LEU A 67 -2.67 3.46 9.56
N VAL A 68 -3.76 3.77 8.87
CA VAL A 68 -5.02 4.12 9.54
C VAL A 68 -5.63 2.84 10.13
N PRO A 69 -5.75 2.70 11.46
CA PRO A 69 -6.25 1.46 12.06
C PRO A 69 -7.69 1.18 11.63
N ALA A 70 -8.01 -0.07 11.28
CA ALA A 70 -9.36 -0.48 10.86
C ALA A 70 -10.46 -0.18 11.91
N LYS A 71 -10.09 -0.01 13.19
CA LYS A 71 -11.01 0.45 14.26
C LYS A 71 -11.30 1.95 14.20
N ALA A 72 -10.31 2.77 13.81
CA ALA A 72 -10.49 4.19 13.53
C ALA A 72 -11.29 4.40 12.24
N ALA A 73 -11.12 3.50 11.25
CA ALA A 73 -11.99 3.41 10.09
C ALA A 73 -13.39 2.86 10.43
N LYS A 74 -13.57 1.86 11.28
CA LYS A 74 -14.96 1.40 11.63
C LYS A 74 -15.78 2.44 12.40
N GLN A 75 -15.14 3.41 13.03
CA GLN A 75 -15.77 4.61 13.59
C GLN A 75 -16.04 5.70 12.53
N LEU A 76 -15.97 5.38 11.22
CA LEU A 76 -16.25 6.24 10.06
C LEU A 76 -17.66 6.85 10.03
N HIS A 77 -18.55 6.48 10.96
CA HIS A 77 -19.87 7.13 11.12
C HIS A 77 -19.90 8.13 12.30
N SER A 78 -18.78 8.32 13.02
CA SER A 78 -18.66 9.31 14.09
C SER A 78 -17.46 10.22 13.82
N GLU A 79 -17.74 11.50 13.58
CA GLU A 79 -16.82 12.63 13.46
C GLU A 79 -15.99 12.84 14.74
N GLY A 80 -15.07 11.92 15.04
CA GLY A 80 -14.20 12.00 16.21
C GLY A 80 -12.88 12.68 15.88
N LYS A 81 -12.40 13.60 16.74
CA LYS A 81 -11.10 14.30 16.62
C LYS A 81 -9.91 13.40 16.25
N ARG A 82 -9.89 12.15 16.75
CA ARG A 82 -8.81 11.19 16.46
C ARG A 82 -8.78 10.72 15.00
N TYR A 83 -9.92 10.70 14.31
CA TYR A 83 -10.02 10.33 12.90
C TYR A 83 -9.45 11.42 11.98
N HIS A 84 -9.82 12.68 12.24
CA HIS A 84 -9.28 13.85 11.52
C HIS A 84 -7.76 13.91 11.64
N HIS A 85 -7.22 13.70 12.85
CA HIS A 85 -5.78 13.67 13.08
C HIS A 85 -5.04 12.60 12.24
N TRP A 86 -5.51 11.34 12.25
CA TRP A 86 -4.86 10.29 11.46
C TRP A 86 -5.00 10.50 9.95
N ARG A 87 -6.12 11.09 9.49
CA ARG A 87 -6.28 11.48 8.10
C ARG A 87 -5.35 12.62 7.72
N ALA A 88 -5.20 13.64 8.55
CA ALA A 88 -4.29 14.76 8.29
C ALA A 88 -2.84 14.28 8.16
N ILE A 89 -2.36 13.42 9.06
CA ILE A 89 -0.99 12.85 8.97
C ILE A 89 -0.83 12.02 7.70
N PHE A 90 -1.84 11.21 7.37
CA PHE A 90 -1.84 10.40 6.16
C PHE A 90 -1.77 11.28 4.91
N THR A 91 -2.65 12.29 4.81
CA THR A 91 -2.70 13.24 3.70
C THR A 91 -1.38 13.99 3.58
N GLU A 92 -0.81 14.50 4.68
CA GLU A 92 0.46 15.24 4.65
C GLU A 92 1.63 14.36 4.20
N SER A 93 1.66 13.10 4.63
CA SER A 93 2.67 12.13 4.18
C SER A 93 2.59 11.89 2.67
N VAL A 94 1.36 11.80 2.13
CA VAL A 94 1.14 11.61 0.69
C VAL A 94 1.40 12.90 -0.09
N ARG A 95 1.10 14.08 0.46
CA ARG A 95 1.44 15.38 -0.12
C ARG A 95 2.95 15.55 -0.31
N GLY A 96 3.77 15.15 0.67
CA GLY A 96 5.22 15.14 0.52
C GLY A 96 5.70 14.27 -0.66
N ILE A 97 5.05 13.12 -0.87
CA ILE A 97 5.33 12.23 -2.00
C ILE A 97 4.87 12.86 -3.33
N ALA A 98 3.67 13.45 -3.36
CA ALA A 98 3.12 14.14 -4.53
C ALA A 98 4.03 15.31 -4.96
N ALA A 99 4.48 16.15 -4.02
CA ALA A 99 5.41 17.25 -4.29
C ALA A 99 6.74 16.75 -4.88
N ARG A 100 7.26 15.61 -4.41
CA ARG A 100 8.45 14.99 -4.99
C ARG A 100 8.21 14.53 -6.43
N LEU A 101 7.05 13.95 -6.73
CA LEU A 101 6.70 13.58 -8.11
C LEU A 101 6.53 14.79 -9.01
N ILE A 102 5.90 15.88 -8.54
CA ILE A 102 5.79 17.14 -9.29
C ILE A 102 7.16 17.70 -9.61
N ARG A 103 8.09 17.71 -8.64
CA ARG A 103 9.47 18.17 -8.88
C ARG A 103 10.16 17.30 -9.92
N GLN A 104 10.02 15.98 -9.80
CA GLN A 104 10.65 15.04 -10.73
C GLN A 104 10.07 15.17 -12.15
N ALA A 105 8.75 15.30 -12.30
CA ALA A 105 8.08 15.49 -13.57
C ALA A 105 8.58 16.73 -14.33
N LYS A 106 9.02 17.78 -13.62
CA LYS A 106 9.65 18.96 -14.24
C LYS A 106 11.07 18.68 -14.77
N GLU A 107 11.76 17.70 -14.22
CA GLU A 107 13.14 17.35 -14.59
C GLU A 107 13.19 16.30 -15.71
N ASP A 108 12.31 15.30 -15.69
CA ASP A 108 12.38 14.13 -16.58
C ASP A 108 11.08 13.83 -17.35
N GLU A 109 10.13 14.77 -17.37
CA GLU A 109 8.81 14.65 -18.01
C GLU A 109 7.99 13.42 -17.58
N THR A 110 8.23 12.87 -16.38
CA THR A 110 7.40 11.79 -15.82
C THR A 110 5.96 12.25 -15.66
N ARG A 111 5.02 11.71 -16.46
CA ARG A 111 3.58 12.02 -16.36
C ARG A 111 2.74 10.80 -16.03
N VAL A 112 3.12 9.63 -16.52
CA VAL A 112 2.38 8.38 -16.33
C VAL A 112 3.07 7.54 -15.26
N VAL A 113 2.41 7.37 -14.12
CA VAL A 113 2.96 6.69 -12.95
C VAL A 113 2.10 5.48 -12.59
N LEU A 114 2.70 4.30 -12.66
CA LEU A 114 2.08 3.04 -12.23
C LEU A 114 2.31 2.83 -10.74
N VAL A 115 1.24 2.65 -9.97
CA VAL A 115 1.30 2.18 -8.59
C VAL A 115 0.96 0.70 -8.57
N THR A 116 1.85 -0.13 -8.05
CA THR A 116 1.64 -1.58 -7.96
C THR A 116 2.29 -2.15 -6.72
N SER A 117 2.13 -3.44 -6.47
CA SER A 117 2.68 -4.16 -5.33
C SER A 117 3.16 -5.55 -5.72
N ALA A 118 3.90 -6.21 -4.83
CA ALA A 118 4.39 -7.56 -5.10
C ALA A 118 3.25 -8.58 -5.10
N PHE A 119 2.29 -8.41 -4.18
CA PHE A 119 1.15 -9.28 -3.98
C PHE A 119 -0.11 -8.50 -3.60
N GLY A 120 -1.27 -9.15 -3.65
CA GLY A 120 -2.54 -8.51 -3.28
C GLY A 120 -2.61 -8.16 -1.80
N GLY A 121 -3.29 -7.06 -1.47
CA GLY A 121 -3.52 -6.62 -0.09
C GLY A 121 -2.42 -5.73 0.51
N GLU A 122 -1.54 -5.17 -0.31
CA GLU A 122 -0.41 -4.33 0.14
C GLU A 122 -0.70 -2.82 0.05
N GLY A 123 -1.96 -2.42 -0.13
CA GLY A 123 -2.37 -1.00 -0.09
C GLY A 123 -2.11 -0.19 -1.37
N LYS A 124 -1.83 -0.85 -2.50
CA LYS A 124 -1.60 -0.21 -3.83
C LYS A 124 -2.71 0.76 -4.25
N THR A 125 -3.97 0.34 -4.18
CA THR A 125 -5.14 1.16 -4.56
C THR A 125 -5.28 2.36 -3.63
N THR A 126 -5.13 2.16 -2.32
CA THR A 126 -5.16 3.27 -1.35
C THR A 126 -4.07 4.29 -1.65
N VAL A 127 -2.84 3.83 -1.91
CA VAL A 127 -1.73 4.72 -2.27
C VAL A 127 -2.00 5.43 -3.60
N ALA A 128 -2.48 4.72 -4.62
CA ALA A 128 -2.81 5.29 -5.93
C ALA A 128 -3.90 6.37 -5.84
N SER A 129 -5.01 6.07 -5.17
CA SER A 129 -6.11 7.02 -4.99
C SER A 129 -5.65 8.27 -4.24
N GLN A 130 -4.91 8.10 -3.16
CA GLN A 130 -4.50 9.21 -2.31
C GLN A 130 -3.42 10.06 -2.97
N LEU A 131 -2.54 9.44 -3.74
CA LEU A 131 -1.57 10.16 -4.55
C LEU A 131 -2.27 11.00 -5.63
N ALA A 132 -3.27 10.43 -6.31
CA ALA A 132 -4.05 11.15 -7.32
C ALA A 132 -4.83 12.33 -6.72
N ILE A 133 -5.48 12.12 -5.57
CA ILE A 133 -6.16 13.19 -4.81
C ILE A 133 -5.16 14.30 -4.43
N SER A 134 -4.00 13.93 -3.89
CA SER A 134 -3.00 14.92 -3.45
C SER A 134 -2.44 15.74 -4.60
N LEU A 135 -2.23 15.12 -5.78
CA LEU A 135 -1.80 15.84 -6.98
C LEU A 135 -2.87 16.81 -7.47
N ALA A 136 -4.13 16.38 -7.47
CA ALA A 136 -5.28 17.20 -7.85
C ALA A 136 -5.50 18.40 -6.90
N GLU A 137 -5.40 18.18 -5.59
CA GLU A 137 -5.44 19.25 -4.57
C GLU A 137 -4.28 20.25 -4.72
N MET A 138 -3.14 19.82 -5.26
CA MET A 138 -2.01 20.70 -5.61
C MET A 138 -2.18 21.39 -6.97
N GLY A 139 -3.39 21.36 -7.55
CA GLY A 139 -3.72 22.02 -8.80
C GLY A 139 -3.20 21.32 -10.05
N GLN A 140 -2.72 20.08 -9.94
CA GLN A 140 -2.30 19.30 -11.11
C GLN A 140 -3.51 18.60 -11.71
N LYS A 141 -3.75 18.78 -13.00
CA LYS A 141 -4.83 18.08 -13.69
C LYS A 141 -4.49 16.59 -13.77
N THR A 142 -5.21 15.78 -13.00
CA THR A 142 -4.84 14.39 -12.74
C THR A 142 -5.95 13.44 -13.18
N ILE A 143 -5.57 12.31 -13.78
CA ILE A 143 -6.51 11.21 -14.06
C ILE A 143 -6.03 9.92 -13.39
N LEU A 144 -6.94 9.25 -12.70
CA LEU A 144 -6.70 7.97 -12.05
C LEU A 144 -7.36 6.83 -12.83
N ILE A 145 -6.63 5.76 -13.10
CA ILE A 145 -7.09 4.65 -13.94
C ILE A 145 -7.04 3.34 -13.14
N ASP A 146 -8.15 2.61 -13.07
CA ASP A 146 -8.18 1.25 -12.52
C ASP A 146 -7.71 0.24 -13.57
N PHE A 147 -6.44 -0.14 -13.47
CA PHE A 147 -5.83 -1.17 -14.29
C PHE A 147 -5.74 -2.52 -13.57
N ASP A 148 -6.33 -2.65 -12.36
CA ASP A 148 -6.51 -3.93 -11.69
C ASP A 148 -7.78 -4.64 -12.19
N LEU A 149 -7.79 -4.98 -13.47
CA LEU A 149 -8.96 -5.54 -14.17
C LEU A 149 -9.50 -6.83 -13.53
N ARG A 150 -8.69 -7.53 -12.72
CA ARG A 150 -9.08 -8.79 -12.06
C ARG A 150 -9.81 -8.56 -10.75
N ARG A 151 -9.49 -7.49 -10.04
CA ARG A 151 -10.07 -7.13 -8.74
C ARG A 151 -10.19 -5.61 -8.66
N PRO A 152 -11.05 -5.01 -9.50
CA PRO A 152 -11.23 -3.57 -9.50
C PRO A 152 -11.78 -3.11 -8.15
N SER A 153 -11.42 -1.89 -7.77
CA SER A 153 -11.81 -1.35 -6.48
C SER A 153 -12.01 0.16 -6.46
N LEU A 154 -11.65 0.88 -7.53
CA LEU A 154 -11.86 2.33 -7.58
C LEU A 154 -13.34 2.72 -7.59
N ASP A 155 -14.19 1.87 -8.15
CA ASP A 155 -15.65 2.03 -8.12
C ASP A 155 -16.20 2.11 -6.69
N GLY A 156 -15.75 1.21 -5.81
CA GLY A 156 -16.10 1.25 -4.38
C GLY A 156 -15.45 2.39 -3.62
N VAL A 157 -14.25 2.84 -4.02
CA VAL A 157 -13.53 3.95 -3.36
C VAL A 157 -14.18 5.30 -3.66
N PHE A 158 -14.62 5.52 -4.89
CA PHE A 158 -15.15 6.82 -5.34
C PHE A 158 -16.67 6.83 -5.54
N GLY A 159 -17.36 5.69 -5.38
CA GLY A 159 -18.81 5.60 -5.56
C GLY A 159 -19.26 5.79 -7.01
N ILE A 160 -18.42 5.40 -7.97
CA ILE A 160 -18.66 5.55 -9.41
C ILE A 160 -19.14 4.24 -10.06
N GLU A 161 -19.81 4.34 -11.20
CA GLU A 161 -20.23 3.19 -11.99
C GLU A 161 -19.04 2.52 -12.69
N ASN A 162 -19.03 1.17 -12.68
CA ASN A 162 -17.99 0.32 -13.28
C ASN A 162 -18.53 -0.50 -14.48
N ASP A 163 -19.54 0.05 -15.17
CA ASP A 163 -20.23 -0.60 -16.28
C ASP A 163 -19.36 -0.66 -17.55
N ARG A 164 -18.54 0.38 -17.77
CA ARG A 164 -17.60 0.54 -18.87
C ARG A 164 -16.36 1.29 -18.41
N GLY A 165 -15.19 0.89 -18.88
CA GLY A 165 -13.91 1.39 -18.40
C GLY A 165 -12.73 0.94 -19.26
N VAL A 166 -11.58 0.71 -18.62
CA VAL A 166 -10.33 0.27 -19.27
C VAL A 166 -10.56 -0.96 -20.15
N SER A 167 -11.34 -1.94 -19.68
CA SER A 167 -11.60 -3.18 -20.42
C SER A 167 -12.23 -2.92 -21.80
N GLU A 168 -13.21 -2.01 -21.88
CA GLU A 168 -13.88 -1.62 -23.12
C GLU A 168 -12.96 -0.80 -24.03
N ILE A 169 -12.10 0.07 -23.45
CA ILE A 169 -11.08 0.79 -24.22
C ILE A 169 -10.12 -0.19 -24.88
N LEU A 170 -9.63 -1.17 -24.12
CA LEU A 170 -8.73 -2.21 -24.63
C LEU A 170 -9.40 -2.94 -25.80
N ARG A 171 -10.66 -3.38 -25.65
CA ARG A 171 -11.40 -4.06 -26.73
C ARG A 171 -11.72 -3.17 -27.94
N GLY A 172 -11.44 -1.87 -27.89
CA GLY A 172 -11.77 -0.91 -28.95
C GLY A 172 -13.27 -0.60 -29.04
N GLU A 173 -14.02 -0.90 -27.98
CA GLU A 173 -15.47 -0.70 -27.89
C GLU A 173 -15.84 0.71 -27.41
N ALA A 174 -14.88 1.43 -26.83
CA ALA A 174 -15.06 2.78 -26.31
C ALA A 174 -13.79 3.62 -26.45
N LYS A 175 -13.96 4.94 -26.57
CA LYS A 175 -12.87 5.90 -26.33
C LYS A 175 -12.81 6.25 -24.85
N TRP A 176 -11.63 6.66 -24.37
CA TRP A 176 -11.44 6.97 -22.96
C TRP A 176 -12.36 8.10 -22.47
N GLN A 177 -12.64 9.10 -23.31
CA GLN A 177 -13.56 10.20 -22.97
C GLN A 177 -14.99 9.73 -22.69
N GLN A 178 -15.40 8.59 -23.24
CA GLN A 178 -16.75 8.05 -23.09
C GLN A 178 -16.93 7.24 -21.80
N VAL A 179 -15.82 6.79 -21.21
CA VAL A 179 -15.80 5.98 -19.99
C VAL A 179 -15.20 6.72 -18.80
N CYS A 180 -14.67 7.92 -19.03
CA CYS A 180 -14.22 8.83 -17.98
C CYS A 180 -15.39 9.23 -17.08
N ARG A 181 -15.17 9.21 -15.78
CA ARG A 181 -16.12 9.57 -14.74
C ARG A 181 -15.54 10.70 -13.91
N ASP A 182 -16.42 11.61 -13.50
CA ASP A 182 -16.10 12.65 -12.51
C ASP A 182 -15.90 11.97 -11.14
N SER A 183 -14.82 12.33 -10.44
CA SER A 183 -14.56 11.83 -9.11
C SER A 183 -15.27 12.63 -8.00
N GLY A 184 -15.87 13.78 -8.34
CA GLY A 184 -16.38 14.77 -7.39
C GLY A 184 -15.28 15.58 -6.69
N ILE A 185 -14.05 15.52 -7.18
CA ILE A 185 -12.89 16.25 -6.66
C ILE A 185 -12.34 17.11 -7.80
N GLU A 186 -12.13 18.39 -7.54
CA GLU A 186 -11.57 19.30 -8.55
C GLU A 186 -10.23 18.78 -9.07
N ASN A 187 -10.00 18.90 -10.38
CA ASN A 187 -8.80 18.44 -11.08
C ASN A 187 -8.56 16.92 -11.06
N LEU A 188 -9.53 16.10 -10.64
CA LEU A 188 -9.41 14.64 -10.65
C LEU A 188 -10.51 13.98 -11.49
N ASP A 189 -10.08 13.25 -12.50
CA ASP A 189 -10.93 12.37 -13.30
C ASP A 189 -10.60 10.90 -13.04
N ILE A 190 -11.57 9.99 -13.26
CA ILE A 190 -11.36 8.55 -13.05
C ILE A 190 -11.80 7.74 -14.27
N ILE A 191 -10.98 6.76 -14.65
CA ILE A 191 -11.38 5.69 -15.57
C ILE A 191 -11.50 4.38 -14.77
N PRO A 192 -12.70 3.84 -14.59
CA PRO A 192 -12.89 2.57 -13.88
C PRO A 192 -12.39 1.38 -14.74
N ALA A 193 -12.32 0.18 -14.17
CA ALA A 193 -11.77 -0.98 -14.86
C ALA A 193 -12.69 -1.51 -15.98
N GLY A 194 -14.00 -1.33 -15.83
CA GLY A 194 -15.02 -1.88 -16.72
C GLY A 194 -15.21 -3.38 -16.56
N GLN A 195 -15.83 -4.00 -17.57
CA GLN A 195 -16.18 -5.43 -17.49
C GLN A 195 -15.02 -6.32 -17.90
N TRP A 196 -14.50 -7.05 -16.91
CA TRP A 196 -13.39 -7.98 -17.11
C TRP A 196 -13.70 -9.05 -18.17
N SER A 197 -12.72 -9.31 -19.03
CA SER A 197 -12.81 -10.35 -20.06
C SER A 197 -11.48 -11.07 -20.25
N TYR A 198 -11.52 -12.40 -20.40
CA TYR A 198 -10.36 -13.24 -20.68
C TYR A 198 -9.61 -12.86 -21.96
N ARG A 199 -10.28 -12.18 -22.91
CA ARG A 199 -9.69 -11.75 -24.18
C ARG A 199 -8.78 -10.50 -24.05
N GLY A 200 -8.80 -9.82 -22.91
CA GLY A 200 -8.08 -8.55 -22.69
C GLY A 200 -6.55 -8.66 -22.76
N MET A 201 -5.94 -9.81 -22.42
CA MET A 201 -4.48 -9.95 -22.39
C MET A 201 -3.83 -9.86 -23.78
N ALA A 202 -4.46 -10.43 -24.82
CA ALA A 202 -3.93 -10.39 -26.19
C ALA A 202 -3.89 -8.97 -26.76
N VAL A 203 -4.72 -8.08 -26.22
CA VAL A 203 -4.86 -6.70 -26.66
C VAL A 203 -3.82 -5.77 -26.03
N LEU A 204 -3.37 -6.07 -24.81
CA LEU A 204 -2.28 -5.33 -24.15
C LEU A 204 -0.99 -5.34 -25.00
N ALA A 205 -0.79 -6.38 -25.82
CA ALA A 205 0.34 -6.51 -26.72
C ALA A 205 0.21 -5.69 -28.03
N ASN A 206 -0.98 -5.19 -28.38
CA ASN A 206 -1.24 -4.52 -29.67
C ASN A 206 -1.07 -2.99 -29.64
N GLY A 207 -0.37 -2.44 -28.64
CA GLY A 207 -0.05 -1.01 -28.57
C GLY A 207 -1.22 -0.08 -28.16
N VAL A 208 -2.40 -0.64 -27.85
CA VAL A 208 -3.58 0.13 -27.39
C VAL A 208 -3.28 0.90 -26.11
N VAL A 209 -2.58 0.28 -25.16
CA VAL A 209 -2.19 0.89 -23.88
C VAL A 209 -1.27 2.09 -24.09
N GLY A 210 -0.26 1.95 -24.96
CA GLY A 210 0.63 3.05 -25.30
C GLY A 210 -0.13 4.21 -25.96
N GLY A 211 -1.11 3.91 -26.83
CA GLY A 211 -2.00 4.91 -27.43
C GLY A 211 -2.83 5.65 -26.39
N LEU A 212 -3.45 4.92 -25.46
CA LEU A 212 -4.23 5.49 -24.36
C LEU A 212 -3.38 6.47 -23.53
N PHE A 213 -2.21 6.04 -23.06
CA PHE A 213 -1.36 6.88 -22.21
C PHE A 213 -0.77 8.08 -22.95
N ARG A 214 -0.53 7.98 -24.26
CA ARG A 214 -0.17 9.15 -25.09
C ARG A 214 -1.31 10.17 -25.16
N SER A 215 -2.53 9.72 -25.41
CA SER A 215 -3.68 10.64 -25.45
C SER A 215 -4.00 11.27 -24.10
N LEU A 216 -3.78 10.55 -23.00
CA LEU A 216 -4.03 11.09 -21.66
C LEU A 216 -2.96 12.11 -21.24
N ARG A 217 -1.67 11.86 -21.50
CA ARG A 217 -0.60 12.81 -21.15
C ARG A 217 -0.65 14.14 -21.91
N GLU A 218 -1.41 14.20 -23.01
CA GLU A 218 -1.70 15.44 -23.75
C GLU A 218 -2.73 16.32 -23.03
N GLN A 219 -3.59 15.74 -22.20
CA GLN A 219 -4.71 16.45 -21.55
C GLN A 219 -4.61 16.55 -20.03
N TYR A 220 -3.73 15.76 -19.42
CA TYR A 220 -3.50 15.70 -17.98
C TYR A 220 -2.01 15.89 -17.67
N ASP A 221 -1.73 16.58 -16.57
CA ASP A 221 -0.38 16.74 -16.03
C ASP A 221 0.12 15.41 -15.46
N PHE A 222 -0.77 14.66 -14.82
CA PHE A 222 -0.49 13.34 -14.25
C PHE A 222 -1.52 12.29 -14.63
N VAL A 223 -1.04 11.09 -14.93
CA VAL A 223 -1.83 9.88 -15.17
C VAL A 223 -1.39 8.85 -14.14
N ILE A 224 -2.21 8.63 -13.11
CA ILE A 224 -1.96 7.63 -12.07
C ILE A 224 -2.67 6.34 -12.45
N VAL A 225 -1.92 5.24 -12.48
CA VAL A 225 -2.43 3.92 -12.88
C VAL A 225 -2.40 3.01 -11.66
N ASP A 226 -3.57 2.57 -11.16
CA ASP A 226 -3.64 1.52 -10.14
C ASP A 226 -3.52 0.15 -10.82
N GLY A 227 -2.39 -0.53 -10.65
CA GLY A 227 -2.13 -1.80 -11.31
C GLY A 227 -2.34 -3.03 -10.42
N SER A 228 -2.71 -4.16 -11.02
CA SER A 228 -2.72 -5.46 -10.33
C SER A 228 -1.34 -5.81 -9.74
N PRO A 229 -1.25 -6.76 -8.78
CA PRO A 229 0.03 -7.16 -8.21
C PRO A 229 0.94 -7.89 -9.21
N VAL A 230 2.23 -7.55 -9.21
CA VAL A 230 3.22 -7.94 -10.23
C VAL A 230 3.43 -9.46 -10.32
N LEU A 231 3.50 -10.17 -9.19
CA LEU A 231 3.84 -11.60 -9.17
C LEU A 231 2.69 -12.50 -9.67
N PRO A 232 1.44 -12.35 -9.20
CA PRO A 232 0.34 -13.19 -9.66
C PRO A 232 -0.28 -12.76 -10.99
N VAL A 233 -0.09 -11.51 -11.43
CA VAL A 233 -0.77 -10.96 -12.62
C VAL A 233 0.26 -10.46 -13.63
N ALA A 234 0.23 -11.02 -14.85
CA ALA A 234 1.16 -10.65 -15.91
C ALA A 234 0.85 -9.27 -16.52
N ASP A 235 -0.41 -8.88 -16.53
CA ASP A 235 -0.94 -7.68 -17.20
C ASP A 235 -0.19 -6.40 -16.78
N THR A 236 0.02 -6.23 -15.47
CA THR A 236 0.80 -5.12 -14.89
C THR A 236 2.22 -5.01 -15.45
N ARG A 237 2.86 -6.12 -15.80
CA ARG A 237 4.23 -6.12 -16.33
C ARG A 237 4.26 -5.51 -17.73
N PHE A 238 3.26 -5.83 -18.56
CA PHE A 238 3.13 -5.22 -19.88
C PHE A 238 2.82 -3.72 -19.77
N VAL A 239 1.92 -3.34 -18.85
CA VAL A 239 1.60 -1.93 -18.59
C VAL A 239 2.84 -1.16 -18.14
N SER A 240 3.70 -1.78 -17.33
CA SER A 240 4.91 -1.13 -16.81
C SER A 240 5.91 -0.71 -17.89
N MET A 241 5.83 -1.28 -19.10
CA MET A 241 6.65 -0.87 -20.25
C MET A 241 6.14 0.41 -20.94
N HIS A 242 4.96 0.91 -20.55
CA HIS A 242 4.30 2.04 -21.23
C HIS A 242 4.08 3.23 -20.29
N VAL A 243 4.56 3.13 -19.06
CA VAL A 243 4.53 4.21 -18.07
C VAL A 243 5.92 4.82 -17.95
N ASP A 244 5.99 6.07 -17.49
CA ASP A 244 7.25 6.78 -17.33
C ASP A 244 7.95 6.39 -16.01
N GLY A 245 7.18 5.90 -15.03
CA GLY A 245 7.71 5.41 -13.76
C GLY A 245 6.78 4.46 -13.01
N VAL A 246 7.38 3.60 -12.18
CA VAL A 246 6.69 2.66 -11.31
C VAL A 246 6.96 2.96 -9.85
N VAL A 247 5.90 3.03 -9.05
CA VAL A 247 5.92 3.17 -7.60
C VAL A 247 5.49 1.84 -6.98
N MET A 248 6.36 1.27 -6.14
CA MET A 248 6.07 0.04 -5.41
C MET A 248 5.42 0.34 -4.07
N SER A 249 4.17 -0.07 -3.90
CA SER A 249 3.47 -0.06 -2.63
C SER A 249 3.92 -1.27 -1.78
N VAL A 250 4.36 -0.97 -0.56
CA VAL A 250 4.84 -1.94 0.43
C VAL A 250 4.10 -1.69 1.73
N LEU A 251 3.52 -2.75 2.31
CA LEU A 251 2.77 -2.64 3.55
C LEU A 251 3.54 -3.31 4.70
N ARG A 252 3.83 -2.53 5.74
CA ARG A 252 4.50 -3.00 6.96
C ARG A 252 3.73 -4.18 7.57
N ASP A 253 4.46 -5.16 8.09
CA ASP A 253 3.94 -6.38 8.71
C ASP A 253 3.09 -7.29 7.79
N VAL A 254 2.94 -6.93 6.51
CA VAL A 254 2.17 -7.69 5.50
C VAL A 254 3.05 -8.10 4.34
N SER A 255 3.74 -7.15 3.72
CA SER A 255 4.66 -7.38 2.62
C SER A 255 5.84 -8.23 3.07
N ARG A 256 6.28 -9.14 2.19
CA ARG A 256 7.42 -10.04 2.46
C ARG A 256 8.60 -9.66 1.59
N MET A 257 9.76 -9.46 2.21
CA MET A 257 10.95 -8.97 1.51
C MET A 257 11.35 -9.81 0.28
N PRO A 258 11.35 -11.17 0.34
CA PRO A 258 11.65 -11.98 -0.83
C PRO A 258 10.68 -11.76 -2.00
N LYS A 259 9.40 -11.46 -1.71
CA LYS A 259 8.39 -11.18 -2.74
C LYS A 259 8.58 -9.79 -3.34
N VAL A 260 8.85 -8.79 -2.50
CA VAL A 260 9.14 -7.42 -2.97
C VAL A 260 10.38 -7.41 -3.88
N HIS A 261 11.45 -8.10 -3.47
CA HIS A 261 12.64 -8.24 -4.30
C HIS A 261 12.36 -9.00 -5.62
N ALA A 262 11.55 -10.06 -5.59
CA ALA A 262 11.16 -10.77 -6.80
C ALA A 262 10.32 -9.90 -7.75
N ALA A 263 9.40 -9.08 -7.21
CA ALA A 263 8.61 -8.14 -7.98
C ALA A 263 9.47 -7.06 -8.61
N TYR A 264 10.42 -6.49 -7.84
CA TYR A 264 11.43 -5.55 -8.34
C TYR A 264 12.20 -6.15 -9.53
N ARG A 265 12.76 -7.35 -9.37
CA ARG A 265 13.50 -8.03 -10.45
C ARG A 265 12.64 -8.33 -11.67
N THR A 266 11.36 -8.63 -11.46
CA THR A 266 10.40 -8.87 -12.55
C THR A 266 10.15 -7.58 -13.33
N LEU A 267 9.90 -6.46 -12.66
CA LEU A 267 9.69 -5.16 -13.31
C LEU A 267 10.96 -4.68 -14.03
N ALA A 268 12.13 -4.84 -13.39
CA ALA A 268 13.42 -4.49 -13.99
C ALA A 268 13.71 -5.30 -15.26
N ALA A 269 13.27 -6.57 -15.32
CA ALA A 269 13.41 -7.41 -16.52
C ALA A 269 12.47 -6.99 -17.68
N PHE A 270 11.49 -6.12 -17.41
CA PHE A 270 10.63 -5.48 -18.41
C PHE A 270 11.08 -4.03 -18.70
N ASP A 271 12.31 -3.67 -18.33
CA ASP A 271 12.88 -2.32 -18.49
C ASP A 271 12.05 -1.19 -17.86
N ALA A 272 11.22 -1.52 -16.86
CA ALA A 272 10.41 -0.53 -16.18
C ALA A 272 11.28 0.34 -15.26
N LYS A 273 11.18 1.66 -15.40
CA LYS A 273 11.85 2.63 -14.52
C LYS A 273 11.13 2.66 -13.16
N ILE A 274 11.75 2.11 -12.13
CA ILE A 274 11.16 2.09 -10.78
C ILE A 274 11.59 3.36 -10.06
N LEU A 275 10.63 4.25 -9.77
CA LEU A 275 10.85 5.52 -9.09
C LEU A 275 11.18 5.33 -7.60
N GLY A 276 10.69 4.24 -7.03
CA GLY A 276 10.97 3.86 -5.65
C GLY A 276 9.79 3.14 -5.00
N ALA A 277 9.86 3.03 -3.68
CA ALA A 277 8.84 2.39 -2.86
C ALA A 277 8.14 3.39 -1.93
N ILE A 278 6.84 3.17 -1.69
CA ILE A 278 6.07 3.82 -0.63
C ILE A 278 5.77 2.76 0.42
N VAL A 279 6.19 3.01 1.66
CA VAL A 279 5.99 2.08 2.77
C VAL A 279 4.81 2.54 3.62
N THR A 280 3.70 1.84 3.54
CA THR A 280 2.51 2.07 4.36
C THR A 280 2.62 1.33 5.68
N GLY A 281 2.17 1.95 6.76
CA GLY A 281 2.09 1.38 8.10
C GLY A 281 3.27 1.63 9.01
N ASN A 282 4.17 2.53 8.65
CA ASN A 282 5.12 3.07 9.61
C ASN A 282 4.34 3.96 10.60
N PRO A 283 4.29 3.66 11.91
CA PRO A 283 3.80 4.65 12.88
C PRO A 283 4.72 5.87 12.71
N GLY A 284 4.14 7.02 12.32
CA GLY A 284 4.90 8.20 11.95
C GLY A 284 6.00 8.47 12.99
N GLU A 285 7.20 8.83 12.52
CA GLU A 285 8.23 9.30 13.43
C GLU A 285 7.66 10.40 14.33
N ALA A 286 8.15 10.45 15.57
CA ALA A 286 7.60 11.14 16.75
C ALA A 286 7.14 12.62 16.59
N TYR A 287 7.37 13.24 15.44
CA TYR A 287 6.99 14.62 15.12
C TYR A 287 5.47 14.87 15.15
N TYR A 288 4.64 13.95 14.63
CA TYR A 288 3.17 14.09 14.66
C TYR A 288 2.52 13.62 15.97
N HIS A 289 3.31 13.14 16.92
CA HIS A 289 2.83 12.71 18.23
C HIS A 289 3.07 13.76 19.34
N ASP A 290 3.64 14.94 19.03
CA ASP A 290 3.71 16.06 19.99
C ASP A 290 2.33 16.73 20.13
N PRO A 291 1.71 16.75 21.33
CA PRO A 291 0.44 17.43 21.59
C PRO A 291 0.39 18.90 21.16
N ARG A 292 1.55 19.56 21.02
CA ARG A 292 1.66 20.96 20.59
C ARG A 292 1.44 21.16 19.09
N TYR A 293 1.68 20.16 18.25
CA TYR A 293 1.41 20.22 16.81
C TYR A 293 -0.05 19.90 16.46
N THR A 294 -0.75 19.15 17.32
CA THR A 294 -2.18 18.87 17.18
C THR A 294 -3.00 20.15 17.11
N HIS A 295 -2.62 21.19 17.88
CA HIS A 295 -3.29 22.49 17.88
C HIS A 295 -3.17 23.27 16.55
N TYR A 296 -2.13 23.04 15.75
CA TYR A 296 -1.97 23.73 14.45
C TYR A 296 -2.76 23.05 13.32
N ILE A 297 -2.90 21.73 13.38
CA ILE A 297 -3.74 20.98 12.44
C ILE A 297 -5.22 21.24 12.73
N ASP A 298 -5.60 21.31 14.01
CA ASP A 298 -6.97 21.64 14.43
C ASP A 298 -7.38 23.07 14.01
N ALA A 299 -6.44 24.03 13.97
CA ALA A 299 -6.71 25.41 13.56
C ALA A 299 -6.81 25.60 12.03
N ALA A 300 -6.25 24.69 11.23
CA ALA A 300 -6.31 24.76 9.76
C ALA A 300 -7.61 24.17 9.17
N ASP A 301 -8.38 23.43 9.99
CA ASP A 301 -9.67 22.81 9.64
C ASP A 301 -10.85 23.61 10.24
N GLU A 302 -10.58 24.72 10.95
CA GLU A 302 -11.63 25.67 11.35
C GLU A 302 -12.04 26.52 10.13
N PRO A 303 -13.33 26.55 9.75
CA PRO A 303 -13.78 27.46 8.71
C PRO A 303 -13.48 28.90 9.15
N GLU A 304 -12.86 29.70 8.28
CA GLU A 304 -12.63 31.12 8.56
C GLU A 304 -13.93 31.75 9.05
N PRO A 305 -13.92 32.49 10.18
CA PRO A 305 -15.10 33.17 10.64
C PRO A 305 -15.54 34.13 9.54
N VAL A 306 -16.70 33.86 8.96
CA VAL A 306 -17.36 34.76 8.01
C VAL A 306 -17.42 36.12 8.70
N SER A 307 -16.63 37.08 8.19
CA SER A 307 -16.65 38.45 8.65
C SER A 307 -18.05 38.98 8.42
N ALA A 308 -18.87 38.99 9.47
CA ALA A 308 -20.10 39.73 9.49
C ALA A 308 -19.72 41.20 9.59
N ASP A 309 -19.47 41.84 8.46
CA ASP A 309 -19.59 43.29 8.39
C ASP A 309 -19.91 43.77 6.97
N GLU A 310 -20.79 44.78 6.97
CA GLU A 310 -21.17 45.67 5.87
C GLU A 310 -22.23 45.18 4.88
N THR A 311 -23.48 45.07 5.37
CA THR A 311 -24.63 45.60 4.60
C THR A 311 -25.29 46.70 5.42
N GLY A 312 -25.39 47.89 4.81
CA GLY A 312 -26.06 49.07 5.36
C GLY A 312 -27.58 48.98 5.41
#